data_AF-A0A6M2E789-F1
#
_entry.id   AF-A0A6M2E789-F1
#
_cell.length_a   1.000
_cell.length_b   1.000
_cell.length_c   1.000
_cell.angle_alpha   90.00
_cell.angle_beta   90.00
_cell.angle_gamma   90.00
#
_symmetry.space_group_name_H-M   'P 1'
#
loop_
_entity.id
_entity.type
_entity.pdbx_description
1 polymer ?
#
loop_
_entity_poly.entity_id
_entity_poly.type
_entity_poly.pdbx_seq_one_letter_code
_entity_poly.pdbx_strand_id
1 'polypeptide(L)'
;MPLRLLRRRRSGFLKLLIFIFLVFIYCEVVIYYVVIGQCSWPHLEKSEKDRFSGQERREPLKMMLLSDTHLLGPKRGHWFDKLRREWQMHRTFQTALTLHRPEVVTFLGDVFDEGQWSNDEEFKAYMKRFWDLFY
;
A
#
# COMPACT_ATOMS: atom_id res chain seq x y z
N MET A 1 -32.79 32.80 -25.31
CA MET A 1 -31.68 31.95 -25.81
C MET A 1 -30.43 31.80 -24.90
N PRO A 2 -30.05 32.71 -23.96
CA PRO A 2 -28.78 32.60 -23.23
C PRO A 2 -28.76 31.54 -22.11
N LEU A 3 -29.93 31.23 -21.53
CA LEU A 3 -30.05 30.25 -20.42
C LEU A 3 -29.72 28.81 -20.84
N ARG A 4 -29.98 28.42 -22.10
CA ARG A 4 -29.67 27.06 -22.59
C ARG A 4 -28.16 26.85 -22.80
N LEU A 5 -27.44 27.90 -23.24
CA LEU A 5 -25.98 27.88 -23.38
C LEU A 5 -25.29 27.81 -22.01
N LEU A 6 -25.77 28.58 -21.03
CA LEU A 6 -25.28 28.53 -19.64
C LEU A 6 -25.53 27.16 -18.99
N ARG A 7 -26.71 26.55 -19.22
CA ARG A 7 -27.05 25.21 -18.73
C ARG A 7 -26.18 24.11 -19.37
N ARG A 8 -25.91 24.20 -20.68
CA ARG A 8 -25.03 23.25 -21.39
C ARG A 8 -23.56 23.38 -20.96
N ARG A 9 -23.08 24.61 -20.73
CA ARG A 9 -21.72 24.89 -20.21
C ARG A 9 -21.54 24.40 -18.77
N ARG A 10 -22.54 24.58 -17.90
CA ARG A 10 -22.57 23.99 -16.54
C ARG A 10 -22.58 22.46 -16.57
N SER A 11 -23.33 21.83 -17.49
CA SER A 11 -23.34 20.37 -17.63
C SER A 11 -21.99 19.82 -18.10
N GLY A 12 -21.29 20.50 -19.01
CA GLY A 12 -19.94 20.11 -19.42
C GLY A 12 -18.92 20.21 -18.29
N PHE A 13 -18.94 21.30 -17.52
CA PHE A 13 -18.06 21.48 -16.36
C PHE A 13 -18.32 20.43 -15.27
N LEU A 14 -19.58 20.11 -14.99
CA LEU A 14 -19.94 19.06 -14.03
C LEU A 14 -19.42 17.68 -14.48
N LYS A 15 -19.56 17.34 -15.77
CA LYS A 15 -19.01 16.08 -16.32
C LYS A 15 -17.49 16.03 -16.18
N LEU A 16 -16.80 17.15 -16.43
CA LEU A 16 -15.35 17.23 -16.25
C LEU A 16 -14.95 17.00 -14.79
N LEU A 17 -15.64 17.64 -13.84
CA LEU A 17 -15.38 17.44 -12.41
C LEU A 17 -15.61 15.98 -11.99
N ILE A 18 -16.69 15.36 -12.47
CA ILE A 18 -16.96 13.94 -12.21
C ILE A 18 -15.85 13.08 -12.79
N PHE A 19 -15.41 13.35 -14.02
CA PHE A 19 -14.32 12.61 -14.64
C PHE A 19 -13.01 12.72 -13.84
N ILE A 20 -12.61 13.94 -13.45
CA ILE A 20 -11.42 14.18 -12.62
C ILE A 20 -11.55 13.42 -11.28
N PHE A 21 -12.72 13.46 -10.65
CA PHE A 21 -12.99 12.75 -9.41
C PHE A 21 -12.88 11.23 -9.56
N LEU A 22 -13.42 10.66 -10.65
CA LEU A 22 -13.31 9.22 -10.94
C LEU A 22 -11.87 8.81 -11.22
N VAL A 23 -11.11 9.60 -11.97
CA VAL A 23 -9.68 9.36 -12.19
C VAL A 23 -8.92 9.41 -10.86
N PHE A 24 -9.22 10.38 -10.00
CA PHE A 24 -8.62 10.46 -8.67
C PHE A 24 -8.93 9.20 -7.84
N ILE A 25 -10.19 8.77 -7.76
CA ILE A 25 -10.55 7.52 -7.06
C ILE A 25 -9.81 6.31 -7.65
N TYR A 26 -9.71 6.25 -8.97
CA TYR A 26 -9.02 5.15 -9.63
C TYR A 26 -7.54 5.07 -9.24
N CYS A 27 -6.82 6.19 -9.34
CA CYS A 27 -5.40 6.30 -9.04
C CYS A 27 -5.08 6.14 -7.54
N GLU A 28 -5.96 6.61 -6.66
CA GLU A 28 -5.71 6.60 -5.21
C GLU A 28 -6.20 5.33 -4.51
N VAL A 29 -7.13 4.59 -5.10
CA VAL A 29 -7.77 3.45 -4.45
C VAL A 29 -7.85 2.23 -5.35
N VAL A 30 -8.52 2.33 -6.50
CA VAL A 30 -8.91 1.14 -7.29
C VAL A 30 -7.69 0.40 -7.85
N ILE A 31 -6.68 1.13 -8.33
CA ILE A 31 -5.51 0.55 -8.97
C ILE A 31 -4.79 -0.47 -8.07
N TYR A 32 -4.70 -0.22 -6.76
CA TYR A 32 -4.03 -1.12 -5.83
C TYR A 32 -4.76 -2.46 -5.71
N TYR A 33 -6.10 -2.45 -5.65
CA TYR A 33 -6.88 -3.68 -5.58
C TYR A 33 -6.79 -4.49 -6.88
N VAL A 34 -6.77 -3.81 -8.03
CA VAL A 34 -6.63 -4.46 -9.33
C VAL A 34 -5.27 -5.13 -9.44
N VAL A 35 -4.18 -4.41 -9.15
CA VAL A 35 -2.81 -4.94 -9.30
C VAL A 35 -2.52 -6.04 -8.27
N ILE A 36 -2.81 -5.81 -6.99
CA ILE A 36 -2.51 -6.79 -5.93
C ILE A 36 -3.43 -8.01 -6.02
N GLY A 37 -4.67 -7.83 -6.46
CA GLY A 37 -5.64 -8.91 -6.62
C GLY A 37 -5.35 -9.86 -7.78
N GLN A 38 -4.44 -9.50 -8.69
CA GLN A 38 -3.97 -10.41 -9.74
C GLN A 38 -3.01 -11.49 -9.20
N CYS A 39 -2.45 -11.28 -8.01
CA CYS A 39 -1.58 -12.26 -7.37
C CYS A 39 -2.41 -13.31 -6.61
N SER A 40 -1.85 -14.49 -6.41
CA SER A 40 -2.42 -15.53 -5.55
C SER A 40 -1.30 -16.25 -4.79
N TRP A 41 -1.66 -16.87 -3.67
CA TRP A 41 -0.73 -17.72 -2.94
C TRP A 41 -0.39 -18.97 -3.78
N PRO A 42 0.87 -19.43 -3.77
CA PRO A 42 1.25 -20.63 -4.48
C PRO A 42 0.54 -21.85 -3.88
N HIS A 43 0.03 -22.72 -4.75
CA HIS A 43 -0.50 -24.01 -4.32
C HIS A 43 0.66 -24.95 -4.02
N LEU A 44 0.85 -25.26 -2.75
CA LEU A 44 1.80 -26.28 -2.32
C LEU A 44 1.17 -27.65 -2.58
N GLU A 45 1.73 -28.40 -3.54
CA GLU A 45 1.35 -29.79 -3.73
C GLU A 45 1.76 -30.59 -2.49
N LYS A 46 0.83 -31.40 -1.97
CA LYS A 46 1.08 -32.26 -0.82
C LYS A 46 2.13 -33.30 -1.21
N SER A 47 3.36 -33.14 -0.74
CA SER A 47 4.40 -34.13 -0.95
C SER A 47 4.00 -35.44 -0.26
N GLU A 48 4.15 -36.58 -0.93
CA GLU A 48 3.80 -37.90 -0.39
C GLU A 48 4.54 -38.25 0.91
N LYS A 49 5.61 -37.50 1.25
CA LYS A 49 6.35 -37.62 2.51
C LYS A 49 5.51 -37.30 3.76
N ASP A 50 4.44 -36.53 3.62
CA ASP A 50 3.50 -36.22 4.74
C ASP A 50 2.47 -37.34 4.99
N ARG A 51 2.47 -38.43 4.22
CA ARG A 51 1.58 -39.58 4.49
C ARG A 51 2.12 -40.51 5.59
N PHE A 52 3.41 -40.43 5.91
CA PHE A 52 4.06 -41.32 6.88
C PHE A 52 4.28 -40.68 8.26
N SER A 53 4.27 -39.35 8.36
CA SER A 53 4.15 -38.67 9.64
C SER A 53 2.66 -38.45 9.93
N GLY A 54 2.16 -38.94 11.06
CA GLY A 54 0.78 -38.71 11.52
C GLY A 54 0.51 -37.26 11.92
N GLN A 55 1.07 -36.30 11.18
CA GLN A 55 1.03 -34.88 11.48
C GLN A 55 -0.24 -34.30 10.86
N GLU A 56 -1.14 -33.84 11.72
CA GLU A 56 -2.41 -33.21 11.35
C GLU A 56 -2.22 -32.21 10.20
N ARG A 57 -3.21 -32.15 9.29
CA ARG A 57 -3.26 -31.23 8.15
C ARG A 57 -3.16 -29.77 8.61
N ARG A 58 -1.94 -29.24 8.73
CA ARG A 58 -1.72 -27.81 9.00
C ARG A 58 -1.80 -27.05 7.68
N GLU A 59 -2.58 -25.97 7.66
CA GLU A 59 -2.56 -25.04 6.54
C GLU A 59 -1.16 -24.39 6.45
N PRO A 60 -0.66 -24.14 5.23
CA PRO A 60 0.65 -23.53 5.06
C PRO A 60 0.65 -22.08 5.54
N LEU A 61 1.69 -21.70 6.28
CA LEU A 61 1.87 -20.35 6.80
C LEU A 61 2.00 -19.33 5.65
N LYS A 62 1.13 -18.33 5.64
CA LYS A 62 1.19 -17.22 4.69
C LYS A 62 2.06 -16.09 5.24
N MET A 63 3.26 -15.96 4.72
CA MET A 63 4.21 -14.93 5.14
C MET A 63 4.36 -13.86 4.05
N MET A 64 4.25 -12.59 4.45
CA MET A 64 4.54 -11.43 3.61
C MET A 64 5.90 -10.84 4.01
N LEU A 65 6.81 -10.76 3.04
CA LEU A 65 8.13 -10.16 3.20
C LEU A 65 8.13 -8.79 2.53
N LEU A 66 8.51 -7.76 3.27
CA LEU A 66 8.59 -6.38 2.78
C LEU A 66 10.01 -5.86 2.96
N SER A 67 10.52 -5.12 2.00
CA SER A 67 11.88 -4.56 2.01
C SER A 67 11.89 -3.23 1.28
N ASP A 68 12.94 -2.44 1.48
CA ASP A 68 13.25 -1.26 0.67
C ASP A 68 12.11 -0.23 0.69
N THR A 69 11.50 -0.03 1.87
CA THR A 69 10.43 0.97 2.00
C THR A 69 10.97 2.39 1.89
N HIS A 70 12.24 2.63 2.28
CA HIS A 70 12.90 3.93 2.06
C HIS A 70 12.01 5.11 2.48
N LEU A 71 11.52 5.11 3.73
CA LEU A 71 10.69 6.23 4.20
C LEU A 71 11.51 7.51 4.08
N LEU A 72 10.92 8.59 3.58
CA LEU A 72 11.63 9.86 3.45
C LEU A 72 12.03 10.42 4.81
N GLY A 73 13.27 10.88 4.87
CA GLY A 73 13.81 11.53 6.06
C GLY A 73 13.37 12.98 6.21
N PRO A 74 13.47 13.53 7.42
CA PRO A 74 13.01 14.89 7.72
C PRO A 74 13.92 15.99 7.14
N LYS A 75 15.14 15.67 6.70
CA LYS A 75 16.16 16.69 6.37
C LYS A 75 16.14 17.10 4.90
N ARG A 76 16.14 16.15 3.98
CA ARG A 76 16.23 16.43 2.52
C ARG A 76 14.95 16.16 1.76
N GLY A 77 13.93 15.59 2.41
CA GLY A 77 12.67 15.23 1.78
C GLY A 77 11.75 16.43 1.51
N HIS A 78 11.24 16.55 0.28
CA HIS A 78 10.16 17.50 -0.01
C HIS A 78 8.84 17.00 0.59
N TRP A 79 8.08 17.89 1.24
CA TRP A 79 6.87 17.52 1.98
C TRP A 79 5.80 16.82 1.13
N PHE A 80 5.64 17.24 -0.14
CA PHE A 80 4.65 16.66 -1.03
C PHE A 80 5.07 15.26 -1.53
N ASP A 81 6.36 15.06 -1.78
CA ASP A 81 6.88 13.75 -2.17
C ASP A 81 6.71 12.76 -1.01
N LYS A 82 7.04 13.20 0.20
CA LYS A 82 6.78 12.44 1.43
C LYS A 82 5.30 12.07 1.55
N LEU A 83 4.38 13.03 1.47
CA LEU A 83 2.94 12.77 1.58
C LEU A 83 2.49 11.75 0.52
N ARG A 84 2.95 11.91 -0.72
CA ARG A 84 2.59 11.02 -1.82
C ARG A 84 3.11 9.61 -1.59
N ARG A 85 4.40 9.46 -1.32
CA ARG A 85 5.05 8.14 -1.14
C ARG A 85 4.46 7.40 0.06
N GLU A 86 4.30 8.08 1.19
CA GLU A 86 3.72 7.50 2.41
C GLU A 86 2.27 7.05 2.19
N TRP A 87 1.46 7.87 1.52
CA TRP A 87 0.09 7.49 1.17
C TRP A 87 0.06 6.23 0.30
N GLN A 88 0.91 6.16 -0.72
CA GLN A 88 0.98 5.00 -1.61
C GLN A 88 1.43 3.74 -0.87
N MET A 89 2.43 3.84 0.01
CA MET A 89 2.89 2.73 0.85
C MET A 89 1.75 2.23 1.75
N HIS A 90 1.09 3.13 2.47
CA HIS A 90 -0.01 2.78 3.36
C HIS A 90 -1.17 2.10 2.59
N ARG A 91 -1.61 2.70 1.47
CA ARG A 91 -2.69 2.13 0.65
C ARG A 91 -2.33 0.76 0.07
N THR A 92 -1.10 0.60 -0.43
CA THR A 92 -0.60 -0.67 -0.97
C THR A 92 -0.59 -1.74 0.12
N PHE A 93 -0.02 -1.42 1.28
CA PHE A 93 0.10 -2.34 2.39
C PHE A 93 -1.27 -2.78 2.93
N GLN A 94 -2.18 -1.83 3.21
CA GLN A 94 -3.52 -2.14 3.67
C GLN A 94 -4.32 -2.99 2.67
N THR A 95 -4.12 -2.73 1.37
CA THR A 95 -4.75 -3.53 0.31
C THR A 95 -4.20 -4.95 0.28
N ALA A 96 -2.88 -5.12 0.41
CA ALA A 96 -2.24 -6.43 0.49
C ALA A 96 -2.72 -7.24 1.70
N LEU A 97 -2.82 -6.62 2.87
CA LEU A 97 -3.38 -7.26 4.06
C LEU A 97 -4.84 -7.68 3.86
N THR A 98 -5.65 -6.81 3.25
CA THR A 98 -7.08 -7.07 3.03
C THR A 98 -7.30 -8.24 2.06
N LEU A 99 -6.56 -8.27 0.96
CA LEU A 99 -6.75 -9.26 -0.10
C LEU A 99 -6.10 -10.60 0.23
N HIS A 100 -4.84 -10.57 0.67
CA HIS A 100 -4.04 -11.79 0.82
C HIS A 100 -4.08 -12.37 2.23
N ARG A 101 -4.46 -11.58 3.24
CA ARG A 101 -4.54 -11.97 4.65
C ARG A 101 -3.32 -12.80 5.09
N PRO A 102 -2.09 -12.26 4.99
CA PRO A 102 -0.92 -12.95 5.52
C PRO A 102 -1.04 -13.10 7.04
N GLU A 103 -0.49 -14.18 7.57
CA GLU A 103 -0.43 -14.46 9.01
C GLU A 103 0.77 -13.79 9.67
N VAL A 104 1.85 -13.61 8.91
CA VAL A 104 3.08 -12.97 9.38
C VAL A 104 3.55 -11.96 8.35
N VAL A 105 3.96 -10.79 8.83
CA VAL A 105 4.61 -9.75 8.02
C VAL A 105 6.01 -9.53 8.58
N THR A 106 7.02 -9.48 7.73
CA THR A 106 8.42 -9.25 8.16
C THR A 106 9.09 -8.23 7.26
N PHE A 107 9.81 -7.30 7.88
CA PHE A 107 10.60 -6.27 7.20
C PHE A 107 12.06 -6.70 7.11
N LEU A 108 12.62 -6.75 5.89
CA LEU A 108 13.94 -7.30 5.61
C LEU A 108 15.07 -6.26 5.66
N GLY A 109 14.77 -4.97 5.63
CA GLY A 109 15.78 -3.92 5.68
C GLY A 109 15.42 -2.68 4.87
N ASP A 110 16.37 -1.76 4.83
CA ASP A 110 16.31 -0.47 4.12
C ASP A 110 15.00 0.31 4.33
N VAL A 111 14.64 0.41 5.62
CA VAL A 111 13.37 1.01 6.03
C VAL A 111 13.43 2.55 5.94
N PHE A 112 14.58 3.16 6.21
CA PHE A 112 14.73 4.61 6.37
C PHE A 112 15.85 5.18 5.49
N ASP A 113 15.55 6.25 4.72
CA ASP A 113 16.55 6.93 3.87
C ASP A 113 17.63 7.69 4.66
N GLU A 114 17.25 8.27 5.81
CA GLU A 114 18.12 9.18 6.57
C GLU A 114 18.39 8.70 8.01
N GLY A 115 18.23 7.39 8.26
CA GLY A 115 18.43 6.81 9.60
C GLY A 115 19.79 7.15 10.21
N GLN A 116 20.85 7.11 9.40
CA GLN A 116 22.23 7.42 9.82
C GLN A 116 22.47 8.88 10.24
N TRP A 117 21.63 9.82 9.79
CA TRP A 117 21.77 11.24 10.10
C TRP A 117 20.79 11.71 11.16
N SER A 118 19.91 10.84 11.65
CA SER A 118 18.86 11.19 12.60
C SER A 118 19.40 11.12 14.03
N ASN A 119 19.07 12.11 14.86
CA ASN A 119 19.30 12.01 16.31
C ASN A 119 18.25 11.08 16.97
N ASP A 120 18.41 10.77 18.25
CA ASP A 120 17.51 9.84 18.95
C ASP A 120 16.03 10.25 18.94
N GLU A 121 15.74 11.55 19.01
CA GLU A 121 14.36 12.07 18.98
C GLU A 121 13.76 12.02 17.57
N GLU A 122 14.53 12.44 16.57
CA GLU A 122 14.19 12.33 15.15
C GLU A 122 13.91 10.88 14.79
N PHE A 123 14.76 9.96 15.25
CA PHE A 123 14.61 8.52 15.02
C PHE A 123 13.34 7.96 15.69
N LYS A 124 13.03 8.36 16.92
CA LYS A 124 11.76 7.98 17.59
C LYS A 124 10.54 8.45 16.81
N ALA A 125 10.55 9.68 16.31
CA ALA A 125 9.47 10.21 15.48
C ALA A 125 9.37 9.46 14.13
N TYR A 126 10.52 9.05 13.57
CA TYR A 126 10.60 8.29 12.34
C TYR A 126 10.02 6.87 12.50
N MET A 127 10.37 6.21 13.61
CA MET A 127 9.80 4.92 13.99
C MET A 127 8.30 5.03 14.22
N LYS A 128 7.83 6.07 14.92
CA LYS A 128 6.39 6.29 15.10
C LYS A 128 5.65 6.38 13.75
N ARG A 129 6.19 7.16 12.81
CA ARG A 129 5.64 7.25 11.44
C ARG A 129 5.60 5.90 10.73
N PHE A 130 6.66 5.11 10.87
CA PHE A 130 6.69 3.76 10.30
C PHE A 130 5.53 2.91 10.85
N TRP A 131 5.33 2.91 12.17
CA TRP A 131 4.21 2.19 12.78
C TRP A 131 2.86 2.73 12.30
N ASP A 132 2.66 4.04 12.26
CA ASP A 132 1.41 4.65 11.78
C ASP A 132 1.07 4.27 10.30
N LEU A 133 2.08 3.93 9.49
CA LEU A 133 1.89 3.52 8.10
C LEU A 133 1.56 2.03 7.95
N PHE A 134 2.16 1.18 8.78
CA PHE A 134 2.15 -0.28 8.62
C PHE A 134 1.41 -1.05 9.73
N TYR A 135 0.90 -0.40 10.77
CA TYR A 135 0.15 -1.01 11.88
C TYR A 135 -1.10 -0.20 12.21
#